data_AF-A0A656K820-F1
#
_entry.id   AF-A0A656K820-F1
#
_cell.length_a   1.000
_cell.length_b   1.000
_cell.length_c   1.000
_cell.angle_alpha   90.00
_cell.angle_beta   90.00
_cell.angle_gamma   90.00
#
_symmetry.space_group_name_H-M   'P 1'
#
loop_
_entity.id
_entity.type
_entity.pdbx_description
1 polymer ?
#
loop_
_entity_poly.entity_id
_entity_poly.type
_entity_poly.pdbx_seq_one_letter_code
_entity_poly.pdbx_strand_id
1 'polypeptide(L)' 'MAKIVDIKGREVLDSRGNPTVEADVLLDNGIIGSACAPSGAS' A
#
# COMPACT_ATOMS: atom_id res chain seq x y z
N MET A 1 3.89 -7.57 -20.21
CA MET A 1 4.61 -6.63 -19.31
C MET A 1 3.61 -6.20 -18.25
N ALA A 2 3.99 -6.05 -16.98
CA ALA A 2 3.06 -5.71 -15.90
C ALA A 2 2.95 -4.17 -15.79
N LYS A 3 1.94 -3.58 -16.43
CA LYS A 3 1.75 -2.11 -16.39
C LYS A 3 0.87 -1.74 -15.20
N ILE A 4 1.30 -0.77 -14.40
CA ILE A 4 0.48 -0.20 -13.32
C ILE A 4 -0.61 0.68 -13.94
N VAL A 5 -1.86 0.50 -13.50
CA VAL A 5 -3.01 1.27 -13.99
C VAL A 5 -3.73 2.06 -12.90
N ASP A 6 -3.61 1.67 -11.63
CA ASP A 6 -4.15 2.44 -10.51
C ASP A 6 -3.33 2.17 -9.23
N ILE A 7 -3.30 3.17 -8.34
CA ILE A 7 -2.68 3.08 -7.00
C ILE A 7 -3.58 3.79 -6.00
N LYS A 8 -3.95 3.09 -4.92
CA LYS A 8 -4.76 3.67 -3.83
C LYS A 8 -4.04 3.53 -2.50
N GLY A 9 -3.70 4.66 -1.90
CA GLY A 9 -3.14 4.74 -0.55
C GLY A 9 -4.22 4.97 0.50
N ARG A 10 -4.00 4.47 1.71
CA ARG A 10 -4.82 4.78 2.90
C ARG A 10 -3.96 4.80 4.17
N GLU A 11 -4.43 5.53 5.17
CA GLU A 11 -3.86 5.48 6.51
C GLU A 11 -4.40 4.26 7.25
N VAL A 12 -3.50 3.53 7.92
CA VAL A 12 -3.80 2.37 8.78
C VAL A 12 -2.98 2.49 10.08
N LEU A 13 -3.28 1.66 11.08
CA LEU A 13 -2.52 1.61 12.32
C LEU A 13 -1.53 0.44 12.32
N ASP A 14 -0.29 0.68 12.74
CA ASP A 14 0.72 -0.36 12.95
C ASP A 14 0.46 -1.16 14.24
N SER A 15 1.33 -2.14 14.53
CA SER A 15 1.23 -2.97 15.74
C SER A 15 1.39 -2.20 17.06
N ARG A 16 1.85 -0.95 17.04
CA ARG A 16 1.99 -0.04 18.17
C ARG A 16 0.88 1.03 18.21
N GLY A 17 -0.08 0.97 17.28
CA GLY A 17 -1.16 1.95 17.17
C GLY A 17 -0.75 3.28 16.55
N ASN A 18 0.42 3.36 15.90
CA ASN A 18 0.84 4.58 15.19
C ASN A 18 0.27 4.58 13.77
N PRO A 19 -0.14 5.75 13.25
CA PRO A 19 -0.49 5.89 11.84
C PRO A 19 0.67 5.49 10.91
N THR A 20 0.37 4.67 9.91
CA THR A 20 1.25 4.30 8.80
C THR A 20 0.45 4.21 7.49
N VAL A 21 1.13 3.96 6.37
CA VAL A 21 0.55 3.93 5.03
C VAL A 21 0.47 2.51 4.49
N GLU A 22 -0.71 2.14 3.98
CA GLU A 22 -0.94 0.97 3.14
C GLU A 22 -1.28 1.42 1.72
N ALA A 23 -0.83 0.68 0.71
CA ALA A 23 -1.16 0.91 -0.69
C ALA A 23 -1.59 -0.36 -1.41
N ASP A 24 -2.66 -0.24 -2.21
CA ASP A 24 -3.02 -1.19 -3.26
C ASP A 24 -2.47 -0.72 -4.60
N VAL A 25 -1.98 -1.65 -5.42
CA VAL A 25 -1.54 -1.44 -6.80
C VAL A 25 -2.32 -2.38 -7.72
N LEU A 26 -3.04 -1.81 -8.69
CA LEU A 26 -3.73 -2.56 -9.74
C LEU A 26 -2.87 -2.57 -11.01
N LEU A 27 -2.68 -3.76 -11.57
CA LEU A 27 -2.02 -3.98 -12.85
C LEU A 27 -3.02 -4.12 -14.00
N ASP A 28 -2.57 -3.87 -15.23
CA ASP A 28 -3.36 -3.98 -16.45
C ASP A 28 -3.93 -5.38 -16.73
N ASN A 29 -3.33 -6.41 -16.15
CA ASN A 29 -3.81 -7.80 -16.19
C ASN A 29 -4.80 -8.14 -15.06
N GLY A 30 -5.23 -7.16 -14.27
CA GLY A 30 -6.19 -7.31 -13.18
C GLY A 30 -5.61 -7.82 -11.85
N ILE A 31 -4.30 -8.08 -11.76
CA ILE A 31 -3.66 -8.45 -10.50
C ILE A 31 -3.65 -7.24 -9.56
N ILE A 32 -3.98 -7.48 -8.29
CA ILE A 32 -3.89 -6.51 -7.21
C ILE A 32 -2.83 -6.98 -6.22
N GLY A 33 -1.89 -6.09 -5.91
CA GLY A 33 -0.94 -6.26 -4.81
C GLY A 33 -1.19 -5.22 -3.74
N SER A 34 -1.14 -5.62 -2.46
CA SER A 34 -1.30 -4.73 -1.32
C SER A 34 -0.09 -4.83 -0.40
N ALA A 35 0.39 -3.70 0.11
CA ALA A 35 1.50 -3.67 1.04
C ALA A 35 1.37 -2.51 2.04
N CYS A 36 1.76 -2.77 3.29
CA CYS A 36 1.83 -1.78 4.36
C CYS A 36 3.28 -1.45 4.68
N ALA A 37 3.61 -0.16 4.76
CA ALA A 37 4.93 0.30 5.13
C ALA A 37 5.15 0.15 6.65
N PRO A 38 6.34 -0.29 7.11
CA PRO A 38 6.67 -0.26 8.52
C PRO A 38 6.83 1.18 9.00
N SER A 39 6.37 1.48 10.21
CA SER A 39 6.53 2.80 10.81
C SER A 39 7.98 3.08 11.18
N GLY A 40 8.56 4.13 10.60
CA GLY A 40 9.87 4.66 10.97
C GLY A 40 9.81 5.69 12.10
N ALA A 41 10.98 6.19 12.50
CA ALA A 41 11.11 7.44 13.23
C ALA A 41 11.54 8.51 12.20
N SER A 42 10.76 9.60 12.09
CA SER A 42 11.04 10.73 11.20
C SER A 42 12.07 11.68 11.78
#